data_AF-Q1ZUG7-F1
#
_entry.id   AF-Q1ZUG7-F1
#
_cell.length_a   1.000
_cell.length_b   1.000
_cell.length_c   1.000
_cell.angle_alpha   90.00
_cell.angle_beta   90.00
_cell.angle_gamma   90.00
#
_symmetry.space_group_name_H-M   'P 1'
#
loop_
_entity.id
_entity.type
_entity.pdbx_description
1 polymer ?
#
loop_
_entity_poly.entity_id
_entity_poly.type
_entity_poly.pdbx_seq_one_letter_code
_entity_poly.pdbx_strand_id
1 'polypeptide(L)'
;MNFDKEIGEFKSSFQQGNALTKVTMVMGFILTLTSLAELSSKIVVWKGFILSGIEFYKSFFVEPVISIASIAGLHYSELELYVATISSVCIVTGMRIQAIGQQVAFREISERYGNEVKPNLLFYWVVAVVVPIGLWLWYGFGNPTIYPWWSVFAALFFPIFIVIPKILMAKFAGYEFFEQNNFSYFKSYYIYVGALILFICMLAAINIGIRGDVEPSKEAAEVSLSLVVGTESKPA
;
A
#
# COMPACT_ATOMS: atom_id res chain seq x y z
N MET A 1 20.53 0.96 -6.65
CA MET A 1 19.41 0.02 -6.37
C MET A 1 19.35 -0.94 -7.55
N ASN A 2 19.28 -2.25 -7.32
CA ASN A 2 19.27 -3.24 -8.41
C ASN A 2 17.84 -3.72 -8.64
N PHE A 3 17.16 -3.15 -9.64
CA PHE A 3 15.75 -3.44 -9.93
C PHE A 3 15.52 -4.90 -10.34
N ASP A 4 16.45 -5.50 -11.08
CA ASP A 4 16.33 -6.90 -11.51
C ASP A 4 16.31 -7.85 -10.32
N LYS A 5 17.10 -7.52 -9.29
CA LYS A 5 17.11 -8.26 -8.02
C LYS A 5 15.76 -8.15 -7.30
N GLU A 6 15.23 -6.95 -7.14
CA GLU A 6 13.96 -6.70 -6.42
C GLU A 6 12.76 -7.32 -7.17
N ILE A 7 12.75 -7.25 -8.50
CA ILE A 7 11.75 -7.94 -9.34
C ILE A 7 11.88 -9.45 -9.21
N GLY A 8 13.12 -9.98 -9.24
CA GLY A 8 13.40 -11.39 -9.01
C GLY A 8 12.91 -11.88 -7.65
N GLU A 9 13.06 -11.06 -6.62
CA GLU A 9 12.61 -11.34 -5.25
C GLU A 9 11.09 -11.30 -5.13
N PHE A 10 10.41 -10.32 -5.72
CA PHE A 10 8.95 -10.30 -5.80
C PHE A 10 8.41 -11.53 -6.54
N LYS A 11 9.01 -11.87 -7.68
CA LYS A 11 8.67 -13.06 -8.47
C LYS A 11 8.87 -14.34 -7.67
N SER A 12 10.00 -14.46 -6.97
CA SER A 12 10.31 -15.59 -6.10
C SER A 12 9.28 -15.71 -4.97
N SER A 13 8.95 -14.60 -4.32
CA SER A 13 7.92 -14.51 -3.28
C SER A 13 6.55 -14.95 -3.79
N PHE A 14 6.15 -14.50 -4.97
CA PHE A 14 4.91 -14.94 -5.60
C PHE A 14 4.93 -16.44 -5.96
N GLN A 15 6.04 -16.95 -6.48
CA GLN A 15 6.17 -18.36 -6.87
C GLN A 15 6.19 -19.30 -5.67
N GLN A 16 6.94 -18.95 -4.62
CA GLN A 16 7.10 -19.73 -3.39
C GLN A 16 5.90 -19.57 -2.43
N GLY A 17 5.11 -18.51 -2.60
CA GLY A 17 3.90 -18.28 -1.80
C GLY A 17 2.83 -19.35 -2.01
N ASN A 18 2.16 -19.71 -0.92
CA ASN A 18 0.98 -20.59 -0.97
C ASN A 18 -0.20 -19.92 -1.69
N ALA A 19 -1.24 -20.71 -2.01
CA ALA A 19 -2.42 -20.20 -2.72
C ALA A 19 -3.05 -18.97 -2.04
N LEU A 20 -3.15 -18.99 -0.71
CA LEU A 20 -3.65 -17.86 0.07
C LEU A 20 -2.82 -16.59 -0.15
N THR A 21 -1.48 -16.69 -0.14
CA THR A 21 -0.59 -15.55 -0.38
C THR A 21 -0.79 -14.96 -1.77
N LYS A 22 -0.92 -15.81 -2.79
CA LYS A 22 -1.17 -15.38 -4.18
C LYS A 22 -2.50 -14.64 -4.30
N VAL A 23 -3.56 -15.19 -3.71
CA VAL A 23 -4.89 -14.56 -3.67
C VAL A 23 -4.83 -13.22 -2.95
N THR A 24 -4.20 -13.15 -1.77
CA THR A 24 -4.04 -11.89 -1.02
C THR A 24 -3.27 -10.85 -1.81
N MET A 25 -2.19 -11.22 -2.50
CA MET A 25 -1.40 -10.28 -3.30
C MET A 25 -2.18 -9.75 -4.50
N VAL A 26 -2.89 -10.61 -5.23
CA VAL A 26 -3.68 -10.20 -6.41
C VAL A 26 -4.86 -9.34 -6.00
N MET A 27 -5.65 -9.80 -5.03
CA MET A 27 -6.81 -9.04 -4.53
C MET A 27 -6.38 -7.73 -3.89
N GLY A 28 -5.31 -7.77 -3.08
CA GLY A 28 -4.74 -6.56 -2.48
C GLY A 28 -4.30 -5.56 -3.54
N PHE A 29 -3.61 -6.01 -4.60
CA PHE A 29 -3.21 -5.14 -5.70
C PHE A 29 -4.41 -4.48 -6.38
N ILE A 30 -5.45 -5.25 -6.71
CA ILE A 30 -6.67 -4.70 -7.33
C ILE A 30 -7.35 -3.69 -6.41
N LEU A 31 -7.57 -4.03 -5.13
CA LEU A 31 -8.21 -3.13 -4.17
C LEU A 31 -7.41 -1.83 -3.98
N THR A 32 -6.09 -1.94 -3.89
CA THR A 32 -5.19 -0.78 -3.74
C THR A 32 -5.24 0.10 -4.97
N LEU A 33 -5.21 -0.51 -6.15
CA LEU A 33 -5.27 0.18 -7.42
C LEU A 33 -6.60 0.92 -7.59
N THR A 34 -7.73 0.27 -7.33
CA THR A 34 -9.03 0.92 -7.48
C THR A 34 -9.27 1.98 -6.40
N SER A 35 -8.81 1.76 -5.17
CA SER A 35 -8.81 2.80 -4.12
C SER A 35 -7.97 4.02 -4.55
N LEU A 36 -6.80 3.79 -5.13
CA LEU A 36 -5.90 4.86 -5.55
C LEU A 36 -6.44 5.61 -6.78
N ALA A 37 -7.05 4.88 -7.73
CA ALA A 37 -7.77 5.47 -8.84
C ALA A 37 -8.88 6.37 -8.32
N GLU A 38 -9.67 5.92 -7.34
CA GLU A 38 -10.73 6.75 -6.78
C GLU A 38 -10.21 7.97 -5.99
N LEU A 39 -9.14 7.82 -5.22
CA LEU A 39 -8.49 8.98 -4.58
C LEU A 39 -8.01 10.00 -5.62
N SER A 40 -7.52 9.53 -6.76
CA SER A 40 -7.08 10.38 -7.86
C SER A 40 -8.23 10.95 -8.71
N SER A 41 -9.48 10.52 -8.50
CA SER A 41 -10.68 11.09 -9.18
C SER A 41 -10.83 12.59 -8.93
N LYS A 42 -10.22 13.12 -7.87
CA LYS A 42 -10.15 14.57 -7.59
C LYS A 42 -9.24 15.34 -8.57
N ILE A 43 -8.33 14.65 -9.25
CA ILE A 43 -7.34 15.22 -10.16
C ILE A 43 -7.63 14.77 -11.61
N VAL A 44 -8.04 13.51 -11.78
CA VAL A 44 -8.27 12.87 -13.08
C VAL A 44 -9.73 12.48 -13.19
N VAL A 45 -10.40 12.93 -14.26
CA VAL A 45 -11.77 12.48 -14.57
C VAL A 45 -11.69 11.14 -15.29
N TRP A 46 -11.95 10.05 -14.57
CA TRP A 46 -11.91 8.69 -15.13
C TRP A 46 -13.09 8.41 -16.06
N LYS A 47 -12.83 7.67 -17.13
CA LYS A 47 -13.78 7.36 -18.20
C LYS A 47 -13.79 5.88 -18.55
N GLY A 48 -14.88 5.47 -19.21
CA GLY A 48 -15.02 4.13 -19.78
C GLY A 48 -14.88 3.02 -18.73
N PHE A 49 -14.14 1.96 -19.06
CA PHE A 49 -14.00 0.79 -18.20
C PHE A 49 -13.32 1.09 -16.85
N ILE A 50 -12.51 2.16 -16.76
CA ILE A 50 -11.84 2.56 -15.51
C ILE A 50 -12.89 3.10 -14.53
N LEU A 51 -13.78 3.97 -15.02
CA LEU A 51 -14.91 4.49 -14.23
C LEU A 51 -15.84 3.34 -13.80
N SER A 52 -16.20 2.44 -14.72
CA SER A 52 -17.03 1.27 -14.38
C SER A 52 -16.35 0.37 -13.33
N GLY A 53 -15.02 0.23 -13.37
CA GLY A 53 -14.26 -0.50 -12.36
C GLY A 53 -14.29 0.15 -10.99
N ILE A 54 -14.22 1.48 -10.94
CA ILE A 54 -14.37 2.27 -9.71
C ILE A 54 -15.79 2.12 -9.13
N GLU A 55 -16.83 2.24 -9.96
CA GLU A 55 -18.23 2.07 -9.54
C GLU A 55 -18.51 0.66 -9.02
N PHE A 56 -17.97 -0.36 -9.70
CA PHE A 56 -18.03 -1.74 -9.24
C PHE A 56 -17.35 -1.91 -7.87
N TYR A 57 -16.17 -1.31 -7.67
CA TYR A 57 -15.48 -1.36 -6.39
C TYR A 57 -16.27 -0.68 -5.26
N LYS A 58 -16.89 0.47 -5.54
CA LYS A 58 -17.77 1.16 -4.58
C LYS A 58 -18.93 0.29 -4.13
N SER A 59 -19.69 -0.23 -5.10
CA SER A 59 -20.88 -1.05 -4.84
C SER A 59 -20.56 -2.41 -4.22
N PHE A 60 -19.45 -3.06 -4.61
CA PHE A 60 -19.13 -4.42 -4.15
C PHE A 60 -18.29 -4.45 -2.86
N PHE A 61 -17.50 -3.42 -2.59
CA PHE A 61 -16.59 -3.41 -1.44
C PHE A 61 -16.87 -2.27 -0.48
N VAL A 62 -16.92 -1.02 -0.95
CA VAL A 62 -16.99 0.16 -0.08
C VAL A 62 -18.32 0.23 0.67
N GLU A 63 -19.44 0.24 -0.05
CA GLU A 63 -20.78 0.34 0.55
C GLU A 63 -21.08 -0.84 1.49
N PRO A 64 -20.80 -2.10 1.12
CA PRO A 64 -21.00 -3.22 2.05
C PRO A 64 -20.13 -3.13 3.30
N VAL A 65 -18.87 -2.72 3.16
CA VAL A 65 -17.98 -2.58 4.32
C VAL A 65 -18.46 -1.47 5.25
N ILE A 66 -18.88 -0.31 4.74
CA ILE A 66 -19.45 0.77 5.55
C ILE A 66 -20.72 0.30 6.26
N SER A 67 -21.61 -0.40 5.54
CA SER A 67 -22.85 -0.93 6.10
C SER A 67 -22.58 -1.91 7.24
N ILE A 68 -21.71 -2.91 7.02
CA ILE A 68 -21.35 -3.89 8.05
C ILE A 68 -20.61 -3.25 9.23
N ALA A 69 -19.70 -2.32 8.95
CA ALA A 69 -18.98 -1.57 9.98
C ALA A 69 -19.93 -0.80 10.89
N SER A 70 -20.98 -0.19 10.33
CA SER A 70 -21.96 0.56 11.10
C SER A 70 -22.70 -0.31 12.12
N ILE A 71 -22.94 -1.60 11.79
CA ILE A 71 -23.54 -2.57 12.72
C ILE A 71 -22.62 -2.82 13.92
N ALA A 72 -21.30 -2.76 13.72
CA ALA A 72 -20.30 -2.89 14.76
C ALA A 72 -20.00 -1.56 15.50
N GLY A 73 -20.73 -0.48 15.19
CA GLY A 73 -20.51 0.85 15.78
C GLY A 73 -19.29 1.59 15.24
N LEU A 74 -18.76 1.16 14.10
CA LEU A 74 -17.65 1.82 13.40
C LEU A 74 -18.19 2.69 12.28
N HIS A 75 -17.74 3.93 12.19
CA HIS A 75 -18.17 4.88 11.17
C HIS A 75 -16.98 5.27 10.30
N TYR A 76 -17.12 5.06 8.99
CA TYR A 76 -16.10 5.37 8.01
C TYR A 76 -16.69 6.27 6.92
N SER A 77 -15.97 7.32 6.56
CA SER A 77 -16.09 7.98 5.28
C SER A 77 -15.45 7.13 4.17
N GLU A 78 -15.87 7.34 2.92
CA GLU A 78 -15.26 6.67 1.77
C GLU A 78 -13.75 6.91 1.70
N LEU A 79 -13.32 8.14 1.99
CA LEU A 79 -11.91 8.52 1.99
C LEU A 79 -11.09 7.72 3.00
N GLU A 80 -11.59 7.59 4.23
CA GLU A 80 -10.96 6.79 5.28
C GLU A 80 -10.82 5.34 4.85
N LEU A 81 -11.84 4.79 4.19
CA LEU A 81 -11.84 3.41 3.73
C LEU A 81 -10.81 3.17 2.60
N TYR A 82 -10.67 4.10 1.66
CA TYR A 82 -9.64 4.03 0.62
C TYR A 82 -8.23 4.09 1.19
N VAL A 83 -7.97 5.05 2.08
CA VAL A 83 -6.66 5.18 2.74
C VAL A 83 -6.36 3.94 3.57
N ALA A 84 -7.35 3.45 4.33
CA ALA A 84 -7.18 2.26 5.15
C ALA A 84 -6.89 1.00 4.33
N THR A 85 -7.57 0.86 3.20
CA THR A 85 -7.36 -0.26 2.27
C THR A 85 -5.95 -0.23 1.69
N ILE A 86 -5.51 0.90 1.14
CA ILE A 86 -4.17 1.07 0.56
C ILE A 86 -3.10 0.79 1.62
N SER A 87 -3.18 1.43 2.78
CA SER A 87 -2.20 1.25 3.85
C SER A 87 -2.15 -0.21 4.32
N SER A 88 -3.29 -0.85 4.54
CA SER A 88 -3.37 -2.24 5.01
C SER A 88 -2.72 -3.21 4.02
N VAL A 89 -3.02 -3.07 2.72
CA VAL A 89 -2.43 -3.94 1.70
C VAL A 89 -0.93 -3.72 1.58
N CYS A 90 -0.46 -2.46 1.61
CA CYS A 90 0.97 -2.13 1.61
C CYS A 90 1.70 -2.80 2.79
N ILE A 91 1.13 -2.71 3.99
CA ILE A 91 1.68 -3.34 5.20
C ILE A 91 1.77 -4.86 5.04
N VAL A 92 0.64 -5.50 4.73
CA VAL A 92 0.53 -6.95 4.65
C VAL A 92 1.47 -7.50 3.58
N THR A 93 1.49 -6.88 2.40
CA THR A 93 2.36 -7.29 1.29
C THR A 93 3.82 -7.09 1.64
N GLY A 94 4.17 -5.93 2.20
CA GLY A 94 5.53 -5.63 2.62
C GLY A 94 6.06 -6.60 3.69
N MET A 95 5.27 -6.87 4.73
CA MET A 95 5.64 -7.82 5.79
C MET A 95 5.80 -9.25 5.24
N ARG A 96 4.92 -9.69 4.32
CA ARG A 96 5.03 -11.02 3.70
C ARG A 96 6.29 -11.16 2.85
N ILE A 97 6.61 -10.17 2.02
CA ILE A 97 7.83 -10.17 1.21
C ILE A 97 9.05 -10.27 2.12
N GLN A 98 9.07 -9.53 3.24
CA GLN A 98 10.17 -9.62 4.20
C GLN A 98 10.28 -10.97 4.89
N ALA A 99 9.16 -11.56 5.30
CA ALA A 99 9.13 -12.86 5.93
C ALA A 99 9.71 -13.93 4.99
N ILE A 100 9.33 -13.89 3.70
CA ILE A 100 9.86 -14.79 2.68
C ILE A 100 11.35 -14.53 2.44
N GLY A 101 11.77 -13.26 2.34
CA GLY A 101 13.18 -12.93 2.19
C GLY A 101 14.04 -13.48 3.35
N GLN A 102 13.53 -13.44 4.58
CA GLN A 102 14.20 -14.03 5.73
C GLN A 102 14.28 -15.56 5.63
N GLN A 103 13.21 -16.22 5.17
CA GLN A 103 13.24 -17.66 4.93
C GLN A 103 14.30 -18.06 3.90
N VAL A 104 14.41 -17.31 2.80
CA VAL A 104 15.42 -17.56 1.76
C VAL A 104 16.84 -17.38 2.31
N ALA A 105 17.11 -16.27 3.00
CA ALA A 105 18.43 -16.00 3.58
C ALA A 105 18.87 -17.09 4.57
N PHE A 106 17.97 -17.54 5.45
CA PHE A 106 18.27 -18.60 6.41
C PHE A 106 18.43 -19.98 5.77
N ARG A 107 17.73 -20.24 4.66
CA ARG A 107 17.92 -21.46 3.88
C ARG A 107 19.31 -21.52 3.26
N GLU A 108 19.77 -20.42 2.64
CA GLU A 108 21.12 -20.33 2.07
C GLU A 108 22.21 -20.56 3.14
N ILE A 109 21.99 -20.04 4.35
CA ILE A 109 22.89 -20.24 5.49
C ILE A 109 22.87 -21.69 5.97
N SER A 110 21.67 -22.29 6.08
CA SER A 110 21.55 -23.69 6.48
C SER A 110 22.24 -24.62 5.47
N GLU A 111 22.10 -24.35 4.18
CA GLU A 111 22.78 -25.09 3.10
C GLU A 111 24.30 -24.90 3.15
N ARG A 112 24.80 -23.70 3.47
CA ARG A 112 26.24 -23.41 3.55
C ARG A 112 26.92 -24.00 4.78
N TYR A 113 26.24 -24.04 5.92
CA TYR A 113 26.83 -24.45 7.20
C TYR A 113 26.39 -25.84 7.68
N GLY A 114 25.53 -26.54 6.92
CA GLY A 114 25.08 -27.90 7.22
C GLY A 114 24.19 -28.03 8.45
N ASN A 115 23.78 -26.92 9.07
CA ASN A 115 22.93 -26.88 10.25
C ASN A 115 21.59 -26.24 9.87
N GLU A 116 20.47 -26.89 10.20
CA GLU A 116 19.15 -26.29 10.00
C GLU A 116 18.93 -25.13 10.97
N VAL A 117 18.95 -23.90 10.44
CA VAL A 117 18.61 -22.69 11.19
C VAL A 117 17.31 -22.11 10.63
N LYS A 118 16.31 -21.93 11.50
CA LYS A 118 15.00 -21.37 11.11
C LYS A 118 14.87 -19.91 11.60
N PRO A 119 14.40 -18.99 10.75
CA PRO A 119 14.18 -17.61 11.16
C PRO A 119 12.95 -17.50 12.07
N ASN A 120 13.00 -16.58 13.03
CA ASN A 120 11.80 -16.16 13.76
C ASN A 120 11.00 -15.19 12.90
N LEU A 121 9.84 -15.63 12.41
CA LEU A 121 8.96 -14.83 11.55
C LEU A 121 7.83 -14.14 12.29
N LEU A 122 7.69 -14.40 13.60
CA LEU A 122 6.54 -13.98 14.40
C LEU A 122 6.32 -12.47 14.34
N PHE A 123 7.39 -11.68 14.37
CA PHE A 123 7.33 -10.23 14.23
C PHE A 123 6.58 -9.80 12.96
N TYR A 124 6.95 -10.33 11.80
CA TYR A 124 6.36 -9.96 10.52
C TYR A 124 4.86 -10.31 10.46
N TRP A 125 4.48 -11.48 10.99
CA TRP A 125 3.09 -11.92 11.05
C TRP A 125 2.25 -11.06 12.00
N VAL A 126 2.79 -10.74 13.18
CA VAL A 126 2.09 -9.89 14.15
C VAL A 126 1.89 -8.49 13.58
N VAL A 127 2.92 -7.89 12.99
CA VAL A 127 2.81 -6.55 12.38
C VAL A 127 1.82 -6.55 11.21
N ALA A 128 1.82 -7.60 10.38
CA ALA A 128 0.90 -7.74 9.25
C ALA A 128 -0.58 -7.83 9.67
N VAL A 129 -0.87 -8.14 10.93
CA VAL A 129 -2.25 -8.30 11.44
C VAL A 129 -2.63 -7.14 12.36
N VAL A 130 -1.80 -6.85 13.37
CA VAL A 130 -2.11 -5.86 14.41
C VAL A 130 -2.16 -4.46 13.84
N VAL A 131 -1.26 -4.10 12.92
CA VAL A 131 -1.22 -2.74 12.39
C VAL A 131 -2.43 -2.42 11.49
N PRO A 132 -2.85 -3.28 10.55
CA PRO A 132 -4.11 -3.09 9.86
C PRO A 132 -5.30 -2.99 10.82
N ILE A 133 -5.44 -3.91 11.78
CA ILE A 133 -6.56 -3.85 12.74
C ILE A 133 -6.56 -2.51 13.49
N GLY A 134 -5.42 -2.08 14.03
CA GLY A 134 -5.30 -0.81 14.73
C GLY A 134 -5.65 0.39 13.84
N LEU A 135 -5.23 0.36 12.57
CA LEU A 135 -5.54 1.41 11.60
C LEU A 135 -7.04 1.49 11.31
N TRP A 136 -7.70 0.35 11.12
CA TRP A 136 -9.15 0.31 10.89
C TRP A 136 -9.92 0.78 12.12
N LEU A 137 -9.57 0.32 13.32
CA LEU A 137 -10.17 0.80 14.57
C LEU A 137 -9.95 2.31 14.78
N TRP A 138 -8.76 2.82 14.46
CA TRP A 138 -8.45 4.23 14.57
C TRP A 138 -9.36 5.10 13.70
N TYR A 139 -9.53 4.73 12.43
CA TYR A 139 -10.44 5.43 11.53
C TYR A 139 -11.90 5.26 11.97
N GLY A 140 -12.32 4.04 12.32
CA GLY A 140 -13.70 3.73 12.64
C GLY A 140 -14.24 4.33 13.95
N PHE A 141 -13.36 4.59 14.93
CA PHE A 141 -13.73 5.24 16.20
C PHE A 141 -13.42 6.74 16.24
N GLY A 142 -12.31 7.15 15.64
CA GLY A 142 -11.78 8.50 15.83
C GLY A 142 -12.53 9.57 15.05
N ASN A 143 -13.30 9.18 14.02
CA ASN A 143 -13.81 10.08 12.98
C ASN A 143 -12.74 11.14 12.59
N PRO A 144 -11.48 10.74 12.37
CA PRO A 144 -10.38 11.68 12.28
C PRO A 144 -10.51 12.51 11.00
N THR A 145 -10.37 13.84 11.09
CA THR A 145 -10.23 14.68 9.91
C THR A 145 -8.98 14.25 9.14
N ILE A 146 -9.16 13.49 8.05
CA ILE A 146 -8.06 13.10 7.17
C ILE A 146 -7.62 14.34 6.39
N TYR A 147 -6.48 14.89 6.80
CA TYR A 147 -5.75 15.82 5.98
C TYR A 147 -4.89 15.03 4.98
N PRO A 148 -5.08 15.20 3.65
CA PRO A 148 -4.34 14.45 2.64
C PRO A 148 -2.81 14.52 2.82
N TRP A 149 -2.28 15.67 3.24
CA TRP A 149 -0.86 15.87 3.52
C TRP A 149 -0.35 15.05 4.70
N TRP A 150 -1.17 14.85 5.74
CA TRP A 150 -0.82 13.97 6.85
C TRP A 150 -0.84 12.50 6.45
N SER A 151 -1.74 12.09 5.55
CA SER A 151 -1.73 10.73 4.98
C SER A 151 -0.52 10.48 4.10
N VAL A 152 -0.12 11.45 3.28
CA VAL A 152 1.12 11.37 2.47
C VAL A 152 2.36 11.32 3.38
N PHE A 153 2.41 12.17 4.41
CA PHE A 153 3.47 12.14 5.41
C PHE A 153 3.52 10.78 6.12
N ALA A 154 2.39 10.32 6.66
CA ALA A 154 2.29 9.03 7.31
C ALA A 154 2.74 7.89 6.39
N ALA A 155 2.34 7.89 5.11
CA ALA A 155 2.76 6.90 4.13
C ALA A 155 4.26 6.96 3.81
N LEU A 156 4.87 8.15 3.72
CA LEU A 156 6.31 8.28 3.46
C LEU A 156 7.16 7.82 4.65
N PHE A 157 6.73 8.14 5.87
CA PHE A 157 7.45 7.81 7.10
C PHE A 157 7.03 6.46 7.70
N PHE A 158 6.00 5.81 7.15
CA PHE A 158 5.50 4.51 7.58
C PHE A 158 6.59 3.44 7.74
N PRO A 159 7.56 3.30 6.82
CA PRO A 159 8.65 2.33 6.98
C PRO A 159 9.50 2.56 8.22
N ILE A 160 9.64 3.81 8.67
CA ILE A 160 10.37 4.14 9.89
C ILE A 160 9.68 3.52 11.11
N PHE A 161 8.36 3.72 11.23
CA PHE A 161 7.59 3.20 12.37
C PHE A 161 7.58 1.67 12.44
N ILE A 162 7.67 1.00 11.30
CA ILE A 162 7.72 -0.46 11.23
C ILE A 162 9.13 -1.00 11.52
N VAL A 163 10.19 -0.30 11.11
CA VAL A 163 11.57 -0.74 11.28
C VAL A 163 12.16 -0.37 12.64
N ILE A 164 11.72 0.72 13.27
CA ILE A 164 12.21 1.13 14.60
C ILE A 164 12.03 0.01 15.65
N PRO A 165 10.85 -0.60 15.83
CA PRO A 165 10.68 -1.72 16.78
C PRO A 165 11.63 -2.88 16.49
N LYS A 166 11.92 -3.15 15.21
CA LYS A 166 12.87 -4.18 14.79
C LYS A 166 14.31 -3.82 15.21
N ILE A 167 14.74 -2.58 15.00
CA ILE A 167 16.07 -2.09 15.42
C ILE A 167 16.22 -2.17 16.95
N LEU A 168 15.17 -1.78 17.69
CA LEU A 168 15.16 -1.87 19.14
C LEU A 168 15.27 -3.32 19.62
N MET A 169 14.53 -4.25 19.02
CA MET A 169 14.65 -5.68 19.36
C MET A 169 16.03 -6.25 19.05
N ALA A 170 16.63 -5.92 17.91
CA ALA A 170 17.99 -6.35 17.58
C ALA A 170 19.02 -5.85 18.60
N LYS A 171 18.89 -4.59 19.04
CA LYS A 171 19.84 -3.95 19.97
C LYS A 171 19.67 -4.39 21.44
N PHE A 172 18.43 -4.62 21.89
CA PHE A 172 18.13 -4.84 23.30
C PHE A 172 17.83 -6.31 23.67
N ALA A 173 17.42 -7.15 22.71
CA ALA A 173 17.05 -8.55 22.98
C ALA A 173 18.12 -9.58 22.58
N GLY A 174 19.31 -9.14 22.14
CA GLY A 174 20.46 -10.02 21.90
C GLY A 174 20.27 -11.05 20.79
N TYR A 175 19.30 -10.85 19.89
CA TYR A 175 19.09 -11.75 18.76
C TYR A 175 20.09 -11.44 17.63
N GLU A 176 21.31 -11.96 17.71
CA GLU A 176 22.34 -11.86 16.66
C GLU A 176 21.86 -12.34 15.28
N PHE A 177 20.85 -13.21 15.24
CA PHE A 177 20.28 -13.76 14.01
C PHE A 177 19.03 -13.02 13.51
N PHE A 178 18.57 -11.95 14.16
CA PHE A 178 17.36 -11.24 13.69
C PHE A 178 17.54 -10.56 12.32
N GLU A 179 18.79 -10.29 11.92
CA GLU A 179 19.14 -9.67 10.65
C GLU A 179 20.35 -10.36 10.00
N GLN A 180 20.08 -11.43 9.25
CA GLN A 180 21.02 -11.91 8.23
C GLN A 180 20.56 -11.61 6.80
N ASN A 181 19.40 -10.97 6.65
CA ASN A 181 18.84 -10.70 5.34
C ASN A 181 19.38 -9.37 4.77
N ASN A 182 19.81 -9.39 3.51
CA ASN A 182 20.23 -8.20 2.74
C ASN A 182 19.06 -7.25 2.38
N PHE A 183 17.86 -7.54 2.90
CA PHE A 183 16.59 -6.98 2.47
C PHE A 183 16.18 -5.80 3.36
N SER A 184 16.11 -4.61 2.77
CA SER A 184 15.72 -3.39 3.48
C SER A 184 14.23 -3.12 3.25
N TYR A 185 13.42 -3.10 4.32
CA TYR A 185 11.98 -2.75 4.24
C TYR A 185 11.75 -1.48 3.43
N PHE A 186 12.60 -0.48 3.71
CA PHE A 186 12.55 0.84 3.10
C PHE A 186 12.61 0.74 1.58
N LYS A 187 13.54 -0.05 1.04
CA LYS A 187 13.74 -0.15 -0.41
C LYS A 187 12.52 -0.76 -1.07
N SER A 188 12.08 -1.92 -0.62
CA SER A 188 10.96 -2.63 -1.24
C SER A 188 9.62 -1.91 -1.04
N TYR A 189 9.45 -1.20 0.08
CA TYR A 189 8.29 -0.33 0.30
C TYR A 189 8.22 0.80 -0.73
N TYR A 190 9.30 1.57 -0.92
CA TYR A 190 9.29 2.68 -1.88
C TYR A 190 9.24 2.20 -3.33
N ILE A 191 9.81 1.03 -3.65
CA ILE A 191 9.63 0.40 -4.97
C ILE A 191 8.15 0.06 -5.21
N TYR A 192 7.48 -0.52 -4.21
CA TYR A 192 6.06 -0.85 -4.32
C TYR A 192 5.19 0.41 -4.49
N VAL A 193 5.43 1.45 -3.68
CA VAL A 193 4.75 2.74 -3.82
C VAL A 193 5.02 3.36 -5.19
N GLY A 194 6.27 3.33 -5.66
CA GLY A 194 6.64 3.82 -6.99
C GLY A 194 5.93 3.06 -8.11
N ALA A 195 5.80 1.73 -8.00
CA ALA A 195 5.07 0.91 -8.96
C ALA A 195 3.58 1.25 -9.00
N LEU A 196 2.94 1.50 -7.85
CA LEU A 196 1.54 1.93 -7.77
C LEU A 196 1.33 3.30 -8.45
N ILE A 197 2.21 4.27 -8.18
CA ILE A 197 2.16 5.59 -8.81
C ILE A 197 2.31 5.45 -10.33
N LEU A 198 3.29 4.68 -10.79
CA LEU A 198 3.55 4.48 -12.22
C LEU A 198 2.34 3.83 -12.92
N PHE A 199 1.70 2.86 -12.26
CA PHE A 199 0.50 2.22 -12.80
C PHE A 199 -0.67 3.21 -12.91
N ILE A 200 -0.89 4.06 -11.91
CA ILE A 200 -1.91 5.11 -11.99
C ILE A 200 -1.60 6.11 -13.09
N CYS A 201 -0.35 6.52 -13.27
CA CYS A 201 0.04 7.38 -14.39
C CYS A 201 -0.24 6.71 -15.74
N MET A 202 0.01 5.39 -15.85
CA MET A 202 -0.34 4.63 -17.06
C MET A 202 -1.84 4.59 -17.29
N LEU A 203 -2.64 4.35 -16.25
CA LEU A 203 -4.10 4.41 -16.36
C LEU A 203 -4.57 5.81 -16.76
N ALA A 204 -4.01 6.86 -16.17
CA ALA A 204 -4.34 8.24 -16.52
C ALA A 204 -3.99 8.54 -17.99
N ALA A 205 -2.86 8.05 -18.49
CA ALA A 205 -2.49 8.16 -19.90
C ALA A 205 -3.45 7.42 -20.83
N ILE A 206 -3.86 6.19 -20.45
CA ILE A 206 -4.88 5.43 -21.18
C ILE A 206 -6.20 6.21 -21.19
N ASN A 207 -6.58 6.78 -20.05
CA ASN A 207 -7.81 7.53 -19.85
C ASN A 207 -7.91 8.76 -20.78
N ILE A 208 -6.79 9.44 -21.07
CA ILE A 208 -6.73 10.54 -22.05
C ILE A 208 -7.12 10.06 -23.46
N GLY A 209 -6.76 8.82 -23.81
CA GLY A 209 -7.09 8.21 -25.11
C GLY A 209 -8.52 7.70 -25.22
N ILE A 210 -9.26 7.59 -24.11
CA ILE A 210 -10.66 7.12 -24.11
C ILE A 210 -11.56 8.28 -24.57
N ARG A 211 -12.17 8.12 -25.75
CA ARG A 211 -13.22 9.03 -26.21
C ARG A 211 -14.47 8.81 -25.35
N GLY A 212 -14.79 9.79 -24.53
CA GLY A 212 -16.01 9.82 -23.73
C GLY A 212 -16.33 11.27 -23.37
N ASP A 213 -17.51 11.72 -23.80
CA ASP A 213 -18.08 13.02 -23.47
C ASP A 213 -18.55 12.97 -22.02
N VAL A 214 -17.65 13.27 -21.08
CA VAL A 214 -18.01 13.56 -19.70
C VAL A 214 -17.41 14.93 -19.41
N GLU A 215 -18.28 15.91 -19.20
CA GLU A 215 -17.88 17.24 -18.75
C GLU A 215 -17.11 17.10 -17.42
N PRO A 216 -15.95 17.78 -17.26
CA PRO A 216 -15.17 17.70 -16.04
C PRO A 216 -16.03 18.17 -14.85
N SER A 217 -15.99 17.43 -13.74
CA SER A 217 -16.61 17.91 -12.50
C SER A 217 -15.98 19.26 -12.13
N LYS A 218 -16.80 20.21 -11.67
CA LYS A 218 -16.35 21.57 -11.35
C LYS A 218 -15.18 21.59 -10.36
N GLU A 219 -15.11 20.63 -9.45
CA GLU A 219 -14.00 20.46 -8.50
C GLU A 219 -12.66 20.09 -9.17
N ALA A 220 -12.65 19.19 -10.16
CA ALA A 220 -11.42 18.83 -10.88
C ALA A 220 -10.90 20.00 -11.75
N ALA A 221 -11.80 20.80 -12.29
CA ALA A 221 -11.46 22.02 -13.04
C ALA A 221 -10.86 23.10 -12.12
N GLU A 222 -11.38 23.28 -10.91
CA GLU A 222 -10.88 24.26 -9.93
C GLU A 222 -9.50 23.87 -9.36
N VAL A 223 -9.24 22.58 -9.09
CA VAL A 223 -7.91 22.11 -8.65
C VAL A 223 -6.87 22.30 -9.76
N SER A 224 -7.25 22.03 -11.02
CA SER A 224 -6.38 22.26 -12.18
C SER A 224 -6.06 23.75 -12.35
N LEU A 225 -7.04 24.64 -12.16
CA LEU A 225 -6.85 26.09 -12.25
C LEU A 225 -5.93 26.62 -11.14
N SER A 226 -6.11 26.16 -9.91
CA SER A 226 -5.29 26.60 -8.76
C SER A 226 -3.82 26.14 -8.86
N LEU A 227 -3.56 24.98 -9.47
CA LEU A 227 -2.20 24.51 -9.78
C LEU A 227 -1.53 25.32 -10.90
N VAL A 228 -2.29 25.81 -11.88
CA VAL A 228 -1.77 26.65 -12.98
C VAL A 228 -1.57 28.11 -12.53
N VAL A 229 -2.49 28.66 -11.75
CA VAL A 229 -2.41 30.05 -11.25
C VAL A 229 -1.33 30.20 -10.17
N GLY A 230 -0.95 29.13 -9.46
CA GLY A 230 0.18 29.13 -8.54
C GLY A 230 1.57 29.27 -9.20
N THR A 231 1.66 29.21 -10.54
CA THR A 231 2.92 29.36 -11.29
C THR A 231 3.13 30.71 -11.97
N GLU A 232 2.16 31.63 -11.92
CA GLU A 232 2.39 32.99 -12.40
C GLU A 232 3.06 33.82 -11.30
N SER A 233 4.40 33.86 -11.37
CA SER A 233 5.23 34.85 -10.70
C SER A 233 4.66 36.25 -10.96
N LYS A 234 4.36 36.99 -9.88
CA LYS A 234 4.13 38.43 -9.95
C LYS A 234 5.29 39.09 -10.72
N PRO A 235 5.04 39.83 -11.81
CA PRO A 235 6.07 40.70 -12.35
C PRO A 235 6.37 41.81 -11.34
N ALA A 236 7.65 42.12 -11.23
CA ALA A 236 8.24 43.13 -10.35
C ALA A 236 7.73 44.55 -10.61
#